data_AF-A0A920W520-F1
#
_entry.id   AF-A0A920W520-F1
#
_cell.length_a   1.000
_cell.length_b   1.000
_cell.length_c   1.000
_cell.angle_alpha   90.00
_cell.angle_beta   90.00
_cell.angle_gamma   90.00
#
_symmetry.space_group_name_H-M   'P 1'
#
loop_
_entity.id
_entity.type
_entity.pdbx_description
1 polymer ?
#
loop_
_entity_poly.entity_id
_entity_poly.type
_entity_poly.pdbx_seq_one_letter_code
_entity_poly.pdbx_strand_id
1 'polypeptide(L)'
;MGWHANDLGRLGRLLDRLPNVYVETAAILYELGRQPWTAHDFFVQYQDRILFGKDTFAPDEFPYYWRTFETRDEYFDYYRHYHAFWKLYGLNLPDEVLRKVYYQNALDVIPGIEREQFSSF
;
A
#
# COMPACT_ATOMS: atom_id res chain seq x y z
N MET A 1 -3.34 0.43 7.95
CA MET A 1 -2.25 1.33 8.42
C MET A 1 -2.37 1.81 9.87
N GLY A 2 -3.08 1.09 10.76
CA GLY A 2 -3.11 1.40 12.21
C GLY A 2 -3.53 2.83 12.59
N TRP A 3 -4.35 3.50 11.77
CA TRP A 3 -4.71 4.93 11.93
C TRP A 3 -3.51 5.90 11.96
N HIS A 4 -2.41 5.52 11.32
CA HIS A 4 -1.18 6.33 11.26
C HIS A 4 -0.71 6.61 9.83
N ALA A 5 -1.56 6.40 8.81
CA ALA A 5 -1.21 6.72 7.42
C ALA A 5 -0.87 8.22 7.21
N ASN A 6 -1.45 9.10 8.04
CA ASN A 6 -1.15 10.53 8.02
C ASN A 6 0.18 10.92 8.68
N ASP A 7 0.80 10.00 9.44
CA ASP A 7 2.08 10.15 10.14
C ASP A 7 2.87 8.83 10.07
N LEU A 8 3.49 8.60 8.91
CA LEU A 8 4.25 7.38 8.64
C LEU A 8 5.49 7.24 9.54
N GLY A 9 6.02 8.34 10.08
CA GLY A 9 7.11 8.29 11.06
C GLY A 9 6.65 7.65 12.38
N ARG A 10 5.44 7.98 12.85
CA ARG A 10 4.82 7.30 14.00
C ARG A 10 4.53 5.84 13.70
N LEU A 11 4.02 5.53 12.50
CA LEU A 11 3.78 4.15 12.11
C LEU A 11 5.07 3.34 12.08
N GLY A 12 6.15 3.88 11.53
CA GLY A 12 7.46 3.22 11.47
C GLY A 12 7.98 2.85 12.87
N ARG A 13 7.93 3.79 13.83
CA ARG A 13 8.31 3.51 15.23
C ARG A 13 7.49 2.40 15.88
N LEU A 14 6.21 2.25 15.50
CA LEU A 14 5.36 1.16 15.99
C LEU A 14 5.82 -0.17 15.41
N LEU A 15 6.09 -0.22 14.10
CA LEU A 15 6.60 -1.41 13.42
C LEU A 15 7.99 -1.80 13.95
N ASP A 16 8.87 -0.85 14.22
CA ASP A 16 10.19 -1.14 14.82
C ASP A 16 10.07 -1.79 16.20
N ARG A 17 9.09 -1.35 17.00
CA ARG A 17 8.85 -1.88 18.35
C ARG A 17 8.18 -3.25 18.36
N LEU A 18 7.32 -3.52 17.38
CA LEU A 18 6.49 -4.72 17.33
C LEU A 18 6.82 -5.52 16.06
N PRO A 19 7.80 -6.45 16.11
CA PRO A 19 8.32 -7.13 14.92
C PRO A 19 7.26 -7.98 14.19
N ASN A 20 6.27 -8.50 14.93
CA ASN A 20 5.22 -9.39 14.40
C ASN A 20 3.95 -8.66 13.94
N VAL A 21 3.96 -7.32 13.87
CA VAL A 21 2.83 -6.53 13.39
C VAL A 21 2.96 -6.28 11.89
N TYR A 22 1.87 -6.55 11.18
CA TYR A 22 1.68 -6.23 9.78
C TYR A 22 0.62 -5.14 9.62
N VAL A 23 0.69 -4.39 8.53
CA VAL A 23 -0.29 -3.35 8.19
C VAL A 23 -0.77 -3.50 6.76
N GLU A 24 -1.95 -2.99 6.46
CA GLU A 24 -2.50 -2.98 5.10
C GLU A 24 -2.99 -1.59 4.66
N THR A 25 -3.27 -1.40 3.37
CA THR A 25 -3.55 -0.08 2.76
C THR A 25 -5.01 0.38 2.83
N ALA A 26 -5.96 -0.50 3.10
CA ALA A 26 -7.40 -0.27 3.22
C ALA A 26 -7.97 0.67 2.14
N ALA A 27 -9.08 1.33 2.45
CA ALA A 27 -9.63 2.40 1.63
C ALA A 27 -8.93 3.79 1.81
N ILE A 28 -7.67 3.83 2.29
CA ILE A 28 -6.95 5.08 2.63
C ILE A 28 -5.91 5.55 1.59
N LEU A 29 -6.03 5.12 0.33
CA LEU A 29 -5.08 5.46 -0.74
C LEU A 29 -4.73 6.97 -0.81
N TYR A 30 -5.71 7.82 -0.53
CA TYR A 30 -5.59 9.28 -0.49
C TYR A 30 -4.61 9.81 0.57
N GLU A 31 -4.44 9.13 1.69
CA GLU A 31 -3.44 9.50 2.71
C GLU A 31 -2.01 9.19 2.25
N LEU A 32 -1.84 8.13 1.46
CA LEU A 32 -0.54 7.74 0.92
C LEU A 32 -0.16 8.63 -0.27
N GLY A 33 -1.10 8.80 -1.20
CA GLY A 33 -0.88 9.56 -2.43
C GLY A 33 -0.63 11.06 -2.22
N ARG A 34 -0.91 11.65 -1.05
CA ARG A 34 -0.59 13.06 -0.76
C ARG A 34 0.83 13.30 -0.26
N GLN A 35 1.58 12.23 0.02
CA GLN A 35 2.94 12.29 0.60
C GLN A 35 3.89 11.33 -0.15
N PRO A 36 4.05 11.47 -1.48
CA PRO A 36 4.60 10.43 -2.34
C PRO A 36 5.99 9.96 -1.94
N TRP A 37 6.90 10.88 -1.59
CA TRP A 37 8.27 10.53 -1.21
C TRP A 37 8.34 9.82 0.14
N THR A 38 7.65 10.36 1.15
CA THR A 38 7.58 9.72 2.47
C THR A 38 6.92 8.35 2.40
N ALA A 39 5.85 8.21 1.61
CA ALA A 39 5.18 6.95 1.39
C ALA A 39 6.05 5.96 0.62
N HIS A 40 6.73 6.39 -0.45
CA HIS A 40 7.70 5.56 -1.17
C HIS A 40 8.75 4.99 -0.21
N ASP A 41 9.44 5.86 0.54
CA ASP A 41 10.52 5.45 1.43
C ASP A 41 10.02 4.53 2.54
N PHE A 42 8.82 4.80 3.08
CA PHE A 42 8.18 3.94 4.06
C PHE A 42 7.88 2.54 3.50
N PHE A 43 7.33 2.47 2.28
CA PHE A 43 7.03 1.19 1.63
C PHE A 43 8.31 0.40 1.33
N VAL A 44 9.38 1.06 0.88
CA VAL A 44 10.68 0.41 0.66
C VAL A 44 11.27 -0.10 1.97
N GLN A 45 11.27 0.72 3.03
CA GLN A 45 11.86 0.36 4.33
C GLN A 45 11.10 -0.77 5.02
N TYR A 46 9.77 -0.78 4.94
CA TYR A 46 8.91 -1.75 5.64
C TYR A 46 8.26 -2.77 4.70
N GLN A 47 8.86 -2.99 3.52
CA GLN A 47 8.29 -3.80 2.43
C GLN A 47 7.85 -5.21 2.82
N ASP A 48 8.49 -5.83 3.81
CA ASP A 48 8.15 -7.20 4.27
C ASP A 48 6.96 -7.25 5.25
N ARG A 49 6.35 -6.10 5.57
CA ARG A 49 5.29 -5.99 6.60
C ARG A 49 4.07 -5.19 6.17
N ILE A 50 3.95 -4.90 4.88
CA ILE A 50 2.84 -4.17 4.29
C ILE A 50 2.07 -5.10 3.35
N LEU A 51 0.79 -5.32 3.61
CA LEU A 51 -0.12 -6.04 2.71
C LEU A 51 -0.94 -5.04 1.90
N PHE A 52 -1.38 -5.48 0.73
CA PHE A 52 -2.41 -4.80 -0.02
C PHE A 52 -3.80 -5.08 0.57
N GLY A 53 -4.61 -4.03 0.72
CA GLY A 53 -5.99 -4.10 1.22
C GLY A 53 -6.83 -2.93 0.72
N LYS A 54 -8.16 -3.13 0.62
CA LYS A 54 -9.11 -2.15 0.04
C LYS A 54 -10.47 -2.06 0.74
N ASP A 55 -10.75 -2.93 1.70
CA ASP A 55 -12.06 -3.14 2.38
C ASP A 55 -13.18 -3.76 1.50
N THR A 56 -13.20 -3.51 0.19
CA THR A 56 -14.23 -4.07 -0.71
C THR A 56 -13.67 -4.55 -2.05
N PHE A 57 -14.26 -5.60 -2.61
CA PHE A 57 -13.99 -6.03 -3.98
C PHE A 57 -14.81 -5.19 -4.97
N ALA A 58 -14.15 -4.23 -5.61
CA ALA A 58 -14.72 -3.38 -6.66
C ALA A 58 -13.69 -3.24 -7.79
N PRO A 59 -13.77 -4.09 -8.83
CA PRO A 59 -12.76 -4.19 -9.89
C PRO A 59 -12.34 -2.86 -10.51
N ASP A 60 -13.30 -1.99 -10.79
CA ASP A 60 -13.08 -0.71 -11.47
C ASP A 60 -12.29 0.31 -10.63
N GLU A 61 -12.11 0.05 -9.32
CA GLU A 61 -11.35 0.93 -8.42
C GLU A 61 -9.85 0.55 -8.35
N PHE A 62 -9.46 -0.68 -8.68
CA PHE A 62 -8.05 -1.11 -8.60
C PHE A 62 -7.08 -0.32 -9.49
N PRO A 63 -7.46 0.14 -10.70
CA PRO A 63 -6.60 1.00 -11.51
C PRO A 63 -6.09 2.25 -10.78
N TYR A 64 -6.84 2.80 -9.82
CA TYR A 64 -6.36 3.94 -9.02
C TYR A 64 -5.26 3.54 -8.03
N TYR A 65 -5.35 2.34 -7.46
CA TYR A 65 -4.31 1.78 -6.59
C TYR A 65 -3.05 1.49 -7.39
N TRP A 66 -3.16 0.81 -8.53
CA TRP A 66 -2.02 0.55 -9.43
C TRP A 66 -1.38 1.86 -9.88
N ARG A 67 -2.17 2.82 -10.35
CA ARG A 67 -1.65 4.15 -10.73
C ARG A 67 -0.89 4.81 -9.58
N THR A 68 -1.43 4.78 -8.37
CA THR A 68 -0.79 5.40 -7.21
C THR A 68 0.47 4.66 -6.78
N PHE A 69 0.51 3.33 -6.82
CA PHE A 69 1.68 2.58 -6.34
C PHE A 69 2.79 2.44 -7.38
N GLU A 70 2.43 2.25 -8.65
CA GLU A 70 3.37 1.81 -9.68
C GLU A 70 3.97 2.97 -10.47
N THR A 71 3.28 4.10 -10.58
CA THR A 71 3.67 5.19 -11.50
C THR A 71 4.40 6.32 -10.80
N ARG A 72 5.00 7.20 -11.61
CA ARG A 72 5.48 8.54 -11.23
C ARG A 72 4.48 9.64 -11.58
N ASP A 73 3.22 9.30 -11.79
CA ASP A 73 2.22 10.28 -12.20
C ASP A 73 2.03 11.33 -11.11
N GLU A 74 1.87 12.58 -11.51
CA GLU A 74 1.65 13.68 -10.60
C GLU A 74 0.25 14.25 -10.78
N TYR A 75 -0.31 14.78 -9.69
CA TYR A 75 -1.47 15.67 -9.73
C TYR A 75 -2.73 15.05 -10.37
N PHE A 76 -3.13 13.84 -9.95
CA PHE A 76 -4.35 13.18 -10.45
C PHE A 76 -5.47 13.07 -9.40
N ASP A 77 -6.70 12.91 -9.88
CA ASP A 77 -7.89 12.82 -9.04
C ASP A 77 -8.03 11.45 -8.37
N TYR A 78 -8.56 11.46 -7.15
CA TYR A 78 -9.02 10.25 -6.49
C TYR A 78 -10.43 9.89 -6.95
N TYR A 79 -10.72 8.60 -7.05
CA TYR A 79 -12.00 8.09 -7.52
C TYR A 79 -13.18 8.32 -6.54
N ARG A 80 -12.87 8.66 -5.27
CA ARG A 80 -13.87 9.02 -4.24
C ARG A 80 -13.70 10.46 -3.81
N HIS A 81 -14.47 11.36 -4.42
CA HIS A 81 -14.42 12.80 -4.15
C HIS A 81 -14.68 13.20 -2.68
N TYR A 82 -15.32 12.34 -1.87
CA TYR A 82 -15.59 12.61 -0.46
C TYR A 82 -14.47 12.15 0.49
N HIS A 83 -13.50 11.35 0.01
CA HIS A 83 -12.35 10.90 0.80
C HIS A 83 -11.15 11.84 0.70
N ALA A 84 -11.02 12.57 -0.41
CA ALA A 84 -9.88 13.43 -0.68
C ALA A 84 -10.33 14.72 -1.35
N PHE A 85 -9.91 15.86 -0.79
CA PHE A 85 -10.02 17.17 -1.45
C PHE A 85 -8.70 17.64 -2.08
N TRP A 86 -7.68 16.77 -2.06
CA TRP A 86 -6.35 17.01 -2.63
C TRP A 86 -6.06 16.03 -3.77
N LYS A 87 -5.08 16.39 -4.60
CA LYS A 87 -4.58 15.52 -5.67
C LYS A 87 -3.67 14.43 -5.11
N LEU A 88 -3.63 13.32 -5.82
CA LEU A 88 -2.73 12.20 -5.54
C LEU A 88 -1.52 12.26 -6.48
N TYR A 89 -0.46 11.62 -6.01
CA TYR A 89 0.81 11.44 -6.69
C TYR A 89 1.19 9.97 -6.62
N GLY A 90 1.84 9.48 -7.67
CA GLY A 90 2.38 8.14 -7.77
C GLY A 90 3.59 7.98 -6.87
N LEU A 91 3.71 6.80 -6.28
CA LEU A 91 4.79 6.43 -5.36
C LEU A 91 6.00 5.86 -6.09
N ASN A 92 5.82 5.34 -7.31
CA ASN A 92 6.87 4.68 -8.09
C ASN A 92 7.59 3.59 -7.29
N LEU A 93 6.82 2.68 -6.69
CA LEU A 93 7.37 1.57 -5.92
C LEU A 93 8.13 0.60 -6.85
N PRO A 94 9.30 0.10 -6.44
CA PRO A 94 10.01 -0.93 -7.19
C PRO A 94 9.20 -2.23 -7.32
N ASP A 95 9.40 -2.97 -8.41
CA ASP A 95 8.73 -4.25 -8.67
C ASP A 95 8.88 -5.26 -7.53
N GLU A 96 10.03 -5.29 -6.86
CA GLU A 96 10.24 -6.15 -5.68
C GLU A 96 9.33 -5.79 -4.51
N VAL A 97 9.09 -4.50 -4.28
CA VAL A 97 8.19 -4.01 -3.23
C VAL A 97 6.74 -4.28 -3.63
N LEU A 98 6.38 -4.05 -4.90
CA LEU A 98 5.04 -4.31 -5.42
C LEU A 98 4.65 -5.78 -5.26
N ARG A 99 5.53 -6.73 -5.60
CA ARG A 99 5.25 -8.18 -5.39
C ARG A 99 5.01 -8.52 -3.93
N LYS A 100 5.80 -7.96 -3.01
CA LYS A 100 5.62 -8.16 -1.57
C LYS A 100 4.28 -7.64 -1.07
N VAL A 101 3.95 -6.41 -1.46
CA VAL A 101 2.70 -5.74 -1.10
C VAL A 101 1.50 -6.47 -1.67
N TYR A 102 1.54 -6.85 -2.95
CA TYR A 102 0.39 -7.45 -3.62
C TYR A 102 0.11 -8.90 -3.20
N TYR A 103 1.13 -9.70 -2.89
CA TYR A 103 0.86 -11.09 -2.54
C TYR A 103 1.86 -11.77 -1.61
N GLN A 104 3.18 -11.53 -1.70
CA GLN A 104 4.13 -12.38 -0.96
C GLN A 104 3.95 -12.28 0.56
N ASN A 105 3.73 -11.07 1.08
CA ASN A 105 3.48 -10.89 2.52
C ASN A 105 2.17 -11.56 2.97
N ALA A 106 1.16 -11.60 2.10
CA ALA A 106 -0.10 -12.29 2.39
C ALA A 106 0.10 -13.82 2.47
N LEU A 107 0.94 -14.39 1.60
CA LEU A 107 1.30 -15.82 1.62
C LEU A 107 2.04 -16.25 2.89
N ASP A 108 2.73 -15.32 3.55
CA ASP A 108 3.48 -15.59 4.77
C ASP A 108 2.60 -15.52 6.03
N VAL A 109 1.50 -14.74 6.00
CA VAL A 109 0.66 -14.47 7.18
C VAL A 109 -0.67 -15.22 7.14
N ILE A 110 -1.25 -15.46 5.96
CA ILE A 110 -2.58 -16.08 5.82
C ILE A 110 -2.40 -17.60 5.61
N PRO A 111 -2.85 -18.43 6.58
CA PRO A 111 -2.71 -19.88 6.45
C PRO A 111 -3.62 -20.43 5.36
N GLY A 112 -3.14 -21.46 4.66
CA GLY A 112 -3.94 -22.22 3.69
C GLY A 112 -3.98 -21.67 2.26
N ILE A 113 -3.19 -20.63 1.94
CA ILE A 113 -3.03 -20.19 0.55
C ILE A 113 -1.98 -21.07 -0.16
N GLU A 114 -2.36 -21.65 -1.30
CA GLU A 114 -1.46 -22.41 -2.17
C GLU A 114 -0.51 -21.46 -2.93
N ARG A 115 0.79 -21.56 -2.68
CA ARG A 115 1.79 -20.65 -3.27
C ARG A 115 1.94 -20.83 -4.78
N GLU A 116 1.65 -22.02 -5.26
CA GLU A 116 1.73 -22.42 -6.66
C GLU A 116 0.81 -21.59 -7.56
N GLN A 117 -0.30 -21.07 -7.01
CA GLN A 117 -1.25 -20.19 -7.71
C GLN A 117 -0.68 -18.80 -8.03
N PHE A 118 0.49 -18.43 -7.47
CA PHE A 118 1.12 -17.11 -7.61
C PHE A 118 2.50 -17.17 -8.32
N SER A 119 2.77 -18.25 -9.06
CA SER A 119 4.07 -18.54 -9.68
C SER A 119 4.42 -17.71 -10.92
N SER A 120 3.52 -16.85 -11.41
CA SER A 120 3.65 -16.15 -12.69
C SER A 120 3.97 -14.65 -12.61
N PHE A 121 4.64 -14.19 -11.55
CA PHE A 121 5.13 -12.80 -11.41
C PHE A 121 6.63 -12.67 -11.60
#